data_AF-A0A9E5ECQ6-F1
#
_entry.id   AF-A0A9E5ECQ6-F1
#
_cell.length_a   1.000
_cell.length_b   1.000
_cell.length_c   1.000
_cell.angle_alpha   90.00
_cell.angle_beta   90.00
_cell.angle_gamma   90.00
#
_symmetry.space_group_name_H-M   'P 1'
#
loop_
_entity.id
_entity.type
_entity.pdbx_description
1 polymer ?
#
loop_
_entity_poly.entity_id
_entity_poly.type
_entity_poly.pdbx_seq_one_letter_code
_entity_poly.pdbx_strand_id
1 'polypeptide(L)' 'ALKKASETYLKGILAYTEDEVVSSDFIHDKHSSIFDAGSSIELNKNFFKLISWYDNEWGYSNRVVELLAKVTAKL' A
#
# COMPACT_ATOMS: atom_id res chain seq x y z
N ALA A 1 -10.92 5.70 -6.43
CA ALA A 1 -10.87 5.99 -4.98
C ALA A 1 -9.47 5.76 -4.40
N LEU A 2 -8.89 4.57 -4.58
CA LEU A 2 -7.58 4.22 -4.03
C LEU A 2 -6.44 5.09 -4.56
N LYS A 3 -6.37 5.37 -5.87
CA LYS A 3 -5.39 6.30 -6.46
C LYS A 3 -5.42 7.70 -5.81
N LYS A 4 -6.62 8.26 -5.61
CA LYS A 4 -6.78 9.54 -4.90
C LYS A 4 -6.27 9.45 -3.45
N ALA A 5 -6.55 8.35 -2.76
CA ALA A 5 -6.11 8.14 -1.38
C ALA A 5 -4.58 8.05 -1.28
N SER A 6 -3.93 7.30 -2.17
CA SER A 6 -2.46 7.20 -2.24
C SER A 6 -1.77 8.52 -2.54
N GLU A 7 -2.43 9.42 -3.27
CA GLU A 7 -1.90 10.74 -3.60
C GLU A 7 -2.19 11.81 -2.54
N THR A 8 -3.11 11.53 -1.59
CA THR A 8 -3.59 12.51 -0.61
C THR A 8 -3.41 12.03 0.83
N TYR A 9 -4.50 11.62 1.49
CA TYR A 9 -4.54 11.38 2.94
C TYR A 9 -3.85 10.08 3.38
N LEU A 10 -3.46 9.21 2.44
CA LEU A 10 -2.63 8.02 2.69
C LEU A 10 -1.29 8.08 1.95
N LYS A 11 -0.83 9.26 1.53
CA LYS A 11 0.46 9.42 0.85
C LYS A 11 1.61 8.87 1.70
N GLY A 12 2.45 8.03 1.08
CA GLY A 12 3.56 7.35 1.74
C GLY A 12 3.16 6.11 2.55
N ILE A 13 1.86 5.80 2.67
CA ILE A 13 1.33 4.60 3.33
C ILE A 13 0.69 3.66 2.31
N LEU A 14 -0.19 4.20 1.46
CA LEU A 14 -0.81 3.48 0.35
C LEU A 14 -0.18 3.95 -0.96
N ALA A 15 0.22 3.01 -1.80
CA ALA A 15 0.57 3.24 -3.20
C ALA A 15 -0.46 2.60 -4.14
N TYR A 16 -0.39 2.95 -5.41
CA TYR A 16 -1.28 2.50 -6.47
C TYR A 16 -0.44 2.26 -7.73
N THR A 17 -0.62 1.11 -8.37
CA THR A 17 0.06 0.77 -9.62
C THR A 17 -0.92 0.25 -10.68
N GLU A 18 -0.60 0.52 -11.94
CA GLU A 18 -1.23 -0.01 -13.15
C GLU A 18 -0.22 -0.80 -14.00
N ASP A 19 1.02 -0.96 -13.52
CA ASP A 19 2.09 -1.66 -14.21
C ASP A 19 1.94 -3.19 -14.08
N GLU A 20 2.46 -3.94 -15.04
CA GLU A 20 2.54 -5.40 -14.98
C GLU A 20 3.68 -5.84 -14.05
N VAL A 21 3.34 -6.01 -12.77
CA VAL A 21 4.29 -6.25 -11.67
C VAL A 21 4.25 -7.67 -11.14
N VAL A 22 5.34 -8.09 -10.51
CA VAL A 22 5.46 -9.31 -9.74
C VAL A 22 6.05 -9.02 -8.35
N SER A 23 6.12 -10.03 -7.49
CA SER A 23 6.54 -9.86 -6.09
C SER A 23 7.91 -9.21 -5.91
N SER A 24 8.87 -9.50 -6.80
CA SER A 24 10.24 -8.98 -6.71
C SER A 24 10.33 -7.47 -6.92
N ASP A 25 9.35 -6.87 -7.60
CA ASP A 25 9.35 -5.43 -7.89
C ASP A 25 9.08 -4.60 -6.63
N PHE A 26 8.59 -5.22 -5.56
CA PHE A 26 8.25 -4.58 -4.29
C PHE A 26 9.29 -4.81 -3.19
N ILE A 27 10.40 -5.49 -3.47
CA ILE A 27 11.46 -5.71 -2.49
C ILE A 27 12.02 -4.35 -2.04
N HIS A 28 11.96 -4.08 -0.74
CA HIS A 28 12.26 -2.79 -0.10
C HIS A 28 11.31 -1.63 -0.42
N ASP A 29 10.08 -1.91 -0.87
CA ASP A 29 9.05 -0.87 -0.94
C ASP A 29 8.57 -0.49 0.47
N LYS A 30 8.58 0.82 0.77
CA LYS A 30 8.28 1.35 2.11
C LYS A 30 6.78 1.47 2.38
N HIS A 31 5.91 1.35 1.39
CA HIS A 31 4.47 1.47 1.57
C HIS A 31 3.94 0.27 2.35
N SER A 32 2.88 0.49 3.12
CA SER A 32 2.19 -0.58 3.83
C SER A 32 1.31 -1.43 2.93
N SER A 33 0.94 -0.88 1.77
CA SER A 33 0.00 -1.47 0.83
C SER A 33 0.21 -0.82 -0.52
N ILE A 34 0.38 -1.61 -1.58
CA ILE A 34 0.44 -1.14 -2.97
C ILE A 34 -0.70 -1.77 -3.74
N PHE A 35 -1.76 -1.01 -4.00
CA PHE A 35 -2.92 -1.50 -4.72
C PHE A 35 -2.58 -1.76 -6.19
N ASP A 36 -2.88 -2.97 -6.65
CA ASP A 36 -2.66 -3.41 -8.02
C ASP A 36 -4.00 -3.38 -8.78
N ALA A 37 -4.14 -2.38 -9.64
CA ALA A 37 -5.36 -2.19 -10.41
C ALA A 37 -5.53 -3.25 -11.50
N GLY A 38 -4.43 -3.70 -12.12
CA GLY A 38 -4.44 -4.67 -13.21
C GLY A 38 -4.78 -6.09 -12.74
N SER A 39 -4.35 -6.45 -11.53
CA SER A 39 -4.63 -7.76 -10.92
C SER A 39 -5.97 -7.83 -10.19
N SER A 40 -6.65 -6.70 -10.00
CA SER A 40 -7.97 -6.61 -9.37
C SER A 40 -9.09 -6.86 -10.39
N ILE A 41 -10.20 -7.46 -9.95
CA ILE A 41 -11.33 -7.80 -10.85
C ILE A 41 -12.69 -7.54 -10.21
N GLU A 42 -13.60 -6.98 -11.01
CA GLU A 42 -15.02 -6.85 -10.71
C GLU A 42 -15.80 -8.00 -11.37
N LEU A 43 -16.69 -8.65 -10.60
CA LEU A 43 -17.68 -9.57 -11.16
C LEU A 43 -18.99 -8.85 -11.51
N ASN A 44 -19.45 -7.97 -10.62
CA ASN A 44 -20.63 -7.12 -10.81
C ASN A 44 -20.56 -5.90 -9.86
N LYS A 45 -21.57 -5.01 -9.96
CA LYS A 45 -21.68 -3.75 -9.22
C LYS A 45 -21.49 -3.85 -7.70
N ASN A 46 -21.58 -5.04 -7.11
CA ASN A 46 -21.51 -5.28 -5.67
C ASN A 46 -20.51 -6.37 -5.27
N PHE A 47 -19.77 -6.97 -6.22
CA PHE A 47 -18.87 -8.08 -5.94
C PHE A 47 -17.51 -7.89 -6.64
N PHE A 48 -16.48 -7.71 -5.82
CA PHE A 48 -15.14 -7.31 -6.26
C PHE A 48 -14.07 -8.15 -5.56
N LYS A 49 -12.99 -8.46 -6.28
CA LYS A 49 -11.75 -8.99 -5.73
C LYS A 49 -10.65 -7.94 -5.94
N LEU A 50 -10.05 -7.50 -4.86
CA LEU A 50 -9.00 -6.49 -4.87
C LEU A 50 -7.67 -7.11 -4.47
N ILE A 51 -6.60 -6.74 -5.17
CA ILE A 51 -5.24 -7.21 -4.91
C ILE A 51 -4.38 -6.04 -4.43
N SER A 52 -3.57 -6.29 -3.41
CA SER A 52 -2.59 -5.34 -2.91
C SER A 52 -1.33 -6.06 -2.48
N TRP A 53 -0.19 -5.51 -2.89
CA TRP A 53 1.14 -5.99 -2.52
C TRP A 53 1.61 -5.34 -1.22
N TYR A 54 2.54 -6.01 -0.55
CA TYR A 54 3.31 -5.44 0.55
C TYR A 54 4.61 -6.23 0.72
N ASP A 55 5.70 -5.50 0.94
CA ASP A 55 6.89 -6.10 1.51
C ASP A 55 6.63 -6.31 3.01
N ASN A 56 6.49 -7.57 3.40
CA ASN A 56 6.17 -7.97 4.76
C ASN A 56 7.27 -7.61 5.78
N GLU A 57 8.52 -7.49 5.34
CA GLU A 57 9.64 -7.10 6.19
C GLU A 57 9.81 -5.58 6.18
N TRP A 58 9.93 -4.99 4.98
CA TRP A 58 10.34 -3.60 4.85
C TRP A 58 9.20 -2.62 5.10
N GLY A 59 8.04 -2.84 4.49
CA GLY A 59 6.87 -1.97 4.65
C GLY A 59 6.43 -1.89 6.12
N TYR A 60 6.41 -3.04 6.80
CA TYR A 60 6.07 -3.10 8.23
C TYR A 60 7.13 -2.42 9.11
N SER A 61 8.42 -2.69 8.88
CA SER A 61 9.50 -2.09 9.68
C SER A 61 9.49 -0.56 9.62
N ASN A 62 9.20 0.04 8.46
CA ASN A 62 9.06 1.49 8.34
C ASN A 62 7.88 2.01 9.19
N ARG A 63 6.75 1.30 9.24
CA ARG A 63 5.59 1.68 10.08
C ARG A 63 5.91 1.61 11.57
N VAL A 64 6.71 0.65 12.02
CA VAL A 64 7.15 0.56 13.41
C VAL A 64 7.94 1.81 13.81
N VAL A 65 8.90 2.22 12.98
CA VAL A 65 9.72 3.43 13.23
C VAL A 65 8.86 4.69 13.22
N GLU A 66 7.95 4.83 12.25
CA GLU A 66 7.03 5.97 12.18
C GLU A 66 6.08 6.03 13.39
N LEU A 67 5.58 4.88 13.84
CA LEU A 67 4.72 4.81 15.02
C LEU A 67 5.50 5.24 16.27
N LEU A 68 6.73 4.76 16.46
CA LEU A 68 7.58 5.18 17.56
C LEU A 68 7.80 6.70 17.54
N ALA A 69 8.17 7.27 16.39
CA ALA A 69 8.34 8.71 16.24
C ALA A 69 7.06 9.49 16.59
N LYS A 70 5.89 9.00 16.17
CA LYS A 70 4.59 9.60 16.50
C LYS A 70 4.25 9.51 17.99
N VAL A 71 4.60 8.43 18.66
CA VAL A 71 4.41 8.26 20.11
C VAL A 71 5.34 9.22 20.85
N THR A 72 6.62 9.26 20.50
CA THR A 72 7.62 10.13 21.13
C THR A 72 7.30 11.61 20.93
N ALA A 73 6.79 12.02 19.76
CA ALA A 73 6.37 13.41 19.53
C ALA A 73 5.14 13.85 20.33
N LYS A 74 4.44 12.92 20.99
CA LYS A 74 3.27 13.18 21.83
C LYS A 74 3.56 13.08 23.34
N LEU A 75 4.78 12.68 23.71
CA LEU A 75 5.29 12.73 25.09
C LEU A 75 5.89 14.12 25.34
#